data_AF-A0A7K2F1Z0-F1
#
_entry.id   AF-A0A7K2F1Z0-F1
#
_cell.length_a   1.000
_cell.length_b   1.000
_cell.length_c   1.000
_cell.angle_alpha   90.00
_cell.angle_beta   90.00
_cell.angle_gamma   90.00
#
_symmetry.space_group_name_H-M   'P 1'
#
loop_
_entity.id
_entity.type
_entity.pdbx_description
1 polymer ?
#
loop_
_entity_poly.entity_id
_entity_poly.type
_entity_poly.pdbx_seq_one_letter_code
_entity_poly.pdbx_strand_id
1 'polypeptide(L)'
;MTDRFTPTPADRFTFGLWTVGWRGNDPFGDATRPALDPVESVERLAELGAHGVTFHDDDLIPFGSSEAERERLVGRFKDALRRTGLKVPMATTNLFTHPVFKDGGFTSNDRDVRRFALRKV
;
A
#
# COMPACT_ATOMS: atom_id res chain seq x y z
N MET A 1 -6.37 -33.74 -6.58
CA MET A 1 -5.28 -33.30 -7.47
C MET A 1 -5.02 -31.78 -7.42
N THR A 2 -5.64 -31.03 -6.51
CA THR A 2 -5.51 -29.57 -6.39
C THR A 2 -4.27 -29.09 -5.62
N ASP A 3 -3.64 -29.95 -4.82
CA ASP A 3 -2.57 -29.54 -3.89
C ASP A 3 -1.24 -29.13 -4.52
N ARG A 4 -0.96 -29.50 -5.78
CA ARG A 4 0.35 -29.23 -6.41
C ARG A 4 0.64 -27.73 -6.57
N PHE A 5 -0.39 -26.91 -6.71
CA PHE A 5 -0.28 -25.48 -6.99
C PHE A 5 -0.98 -24.60 -5.96
N THR A 6 -1.37 -25.16 -4.81
CA THR A 6 -1.91 -24.37 -3.70
C THR A 6 -0.76 -23.60 -3.06
N PRO A 7 -0.76 -22.25 -3.09
CA PRO A 7 0.30 -21.47 -2.46
C PRO A 7 0.24 -21.59 -0.94
N THR A 8 1.40 -21.50 -0.31
CA THR A 8 1.56 -21.41 1.14
C THR A 8 2.42 -20.21 1.50
N PRO A 9 2.36 -19.72 2.74
CA PRO A 9 3.25 -18.65 3.20
C PRO A 9 4.75 -18.99 3.10
N ALA A 10 5.12 -20.27 2.95
CA ALA A 10 6.51 -20.69 2.75
C ALA A 10 7.06 -20.28 1.37
N ASP A 11 6.18 -20.10 0.38
CA ASP A 11 6.53 -19.71 -0.99
C ASP A 11 6.86 -18.21 -1.11
N ARG A 12 6.61 -17.43 -0.05
CA ARG A 12 6.94 -16.00 0.05
C ARG A 12 6.29 -15.09 -1.00
N PHE A 13 5.10 -15.47 -1.49
CA PHE A 13 4.32 -14.57 -2.35
C PHE A 13 3.81 -13.35 -1.57
N THR A 14 4.06 -12.15 -2.09
CA THR A 14 3.68 -10.89 -1.45
C THR A 14 3.02 -9.94 -2.45
N PHE A 15 2.09 -9.12 -1.98
CA PHE A 15 1.33 -8.22 -2.84
C PHE A 15 1.34 -6.79 -2.28
N GLY A 16 1.47 -5.79 -3.15
CA GLY A 16 1.28 -4.39 -2.75
C GLY A 16 -0.20 -4.09 -2.49
N LEU A 17 -0.54 -3.29 -1.48
CA LEU A 17 -1.93 -2.84 -1.27
C LEU A 17 -2.51 -2.18 -2.53
N TRP A 18 -1.68 -1.40 -3.23
CA TRP A 18 -2.02 -0.76 -4.50
C TRP A 18 -2.34 -1.72 -5.66
N THR A 19 -2.05 -3.02 -5.53
CA THR A 19 -2.31 -4.01 -6.58
C THR A 19 -3.78 -4.45 -6.58
N VAL A 20 -4.17 -5.29 -5.62
CA VAL A 20 -5.56 -5.74 -5.43
C VAL A 20 -6.50 -4.58 -5.09
N GLY A 21 -5.98 -3.51 -4.49
CA GLY A 21 -6.72 -2.28 -4.20
C GLY A 21 -6.89 -1.32 -5.38
N TRP A 22 -6.31 -1.60 -6.55
CA TRP A 22 -6.46 -0.71 -7.70
C TRP A 22 -7.92 -0.62 -8.14
N ARG A 23 -8.43 0.61 -8.19
CA ARG A 23 -9.83 0.91 -8.48
C ARG A 23 -10.20 0.83 -9.97
N GLY A 24 -9.22 0.64 -10.84
CA GLY A 24 -9.48 0.49 -12.28
C GLY A 24 -9.53 1.79 -13.07
N ASN A 25 -9.25 2.94 -12.44
CA ASN A 25 -9.14 4.20 -13.16
C ASN A 25 -7.87 4.23 -14.01
N ASP A 26 -7.97 4.83 -15.18
CA ASP A 26 -6.89 4.97 -16.14
C ASP A 26 -6.95 6.37 -16.81
N PRO A 27 -6.05 6.72 -17.75
CA PRO A 27 -6.08 8.04 -18.38
C PRO A 27 -7.35 8.38 -19.18
N PHE A 28 -8.22 7.40 -19.46
CA PHE A 28 -9.38 7.51 -20.34
C PHE A 28 -10.71 7.15 -19.67
N GLY A 29 -10.70 6.72 -18.41
CA GLY A 29 -11.90 6.26 -17.72
C GLY A 29 -11.84 6.37 -16.20
N ASP A 30 -13.03 6.56 -15.62
CA ASP A 30 -13.23 6.61 -14.18
C ASP A 30 -13.01 5.25 -13.50
N ALA A 31 -12.91 5.28 -12.18
CA ALA A 31 -12.81 4.06 -11.36
C ALA A 31 -14.02 3.14 -11.58
N THR A 32 -13.75 1.85 -11.78
CA THR A 32 -14.75 0.80 -11.98
C THR A 32 -14.97 -0.06 -10.73
N ARG A 33 -14.13 0.11 -9.70
CA ARG A 33 -14.22 -0.59 -8.41
C ARG A 33 -14.20 0.39 -7.24
N PRO A 34 -14.88 0.07 -6.11
CA PRO A 34 -14.76 0.85 -4.88
C PRO A 34 -13.33 0.76 -4.32
N ALA A 35 -12.98 1.69 -3.43
CA ALA A 35 -11.75 1.59 -2.66
C ALA A 35 -11.82 0.39 -1.72
N LEU A 36 -10.74 -0.37 -1.63
CA LEU A 36 -10.61 -1.54 -0.76
C LEU A 36 -9.93 -1.14 0.54
N ASP A 37 -10.50 -1.50 1.69
CA ASP A 37 -9.86 -1.25 2.99
C ASP A 37 -8.55 -2.07 3.09
N PRO A 38 -7.42 -1.49 3.53
CA PRO A 38 -6.19 -2.24 3.78
C PRO A 38 -6.38 -3.47 4.70
N VAL A 39 -7.29 -3.40 5.69
CA VAL A 39 -7.61 -4.54 6.56
C VAL A 39 -8.25 -5.68 5.77
N GLU A 40 -9.19 -5.38 4.88
CA GLU A 40 -9.82 -6.38 4.03
C GLU A 40 -8.80 -7.02 3.09
N SER A 41 -7.88 -6.22 2.52
CA SER A 41 -6.81 -6.72 1.66
C SER A 41 -5.92 -7.73 2.40
N VAL A 42 -5.54 -7.43 3.65
CA VAL A 42 -4.75 -8.34 4.49
C VAL A 42 -5.52 -9.64 4.74
N GLU A 43 -6.78 -9.57 5.14
CA GLU A 43 -7.58 -10.76 5.44
C GLU A 43 -7.77 -11.65 4.20
N ARG A 44 -8.12 -11.07 3.05
CA ARG A 44 -8.29 -11.81 1.79
C ARG A 44 -6.99 -12.42 1.27
N LEU A 45 -5.88 -11.69 1.33
CA LEU A 45 -4.60 -12.23 0.87
C LEU A 45 -4.10 -13.37 1.77
N ALA A 46 -4.39 -13.32 3.07
CA ALA A 46 -4.10 -14.43 3.98
C ALA A 46 -4.92 -15.68 3.64
N GLU A 47 -6.22 -15.52 3.37
CA GLU A 47 -7.10 -16.62 2.92
C GLU A 47 -6.58 -17.29 1.64
N LEU A 48 -5.90 -16.52 0.77
CA LEU A 48 -5.31 -17.01 -0.48
C LEU A 48 -3.90 -17.59 -0.32
N GLY A 49 -3.36 -17.69 0.91
CA GLY A 49 -2.06 -18.30 1.17
C GLY A 49 -0.85 -17.37 0.97
N ALA A 50 -1.06 -16.06 0.85
CA ALA A 50 0.04 -15.10 0.72
C ALA A 50 0.92 -15.06 1.99
N HIS A 51 2.19 -14.69 1.80
CA HIS A 51 3.16 -14.51 2.86
C HIS A 51 3.12 -13.11 3.49
N GLY A 52 2.85 -12.09 2.67
CA GLY A 52 2.88 -10.71 3.14
C GLY A 52 2.26 -9.70 2.21
N VAL A 53 2.18 -8.48 2.71
CA VAL A 53 1.74 -7.30 1.97
C VAL A 53 2.82 -6.23 1.97
N THR A 54 2.80 -5.35 0.99
CA THR A 54 3.69 -4.18 0.92
C THR A 54 2.84 -2.93 0.68
N PHE A 55 3.34 -1.74 0.99
CA PHE A 55 2.57 -0.50 0.86
C PHE A 55 3.46 0.70 0.54
N HIS A 56 2.87 1.69 -0.14
CA HIS A 56 3.30 3.08 -0.02
C HIS A 56 2.70 3.66 1.26
N ASP A 57 3.37 4.68 1.82
CA ASP A 57 2.80 5.49 2.89
C ASP A 57 1.34 5.92 2.60
N ASP A 58 1.09 6.46 1.40
CA ASP A 58 -0.23 6.98 1.01
C ASP A 58 -1.28 5.89 0.72
N ASP A 59 -0.89 4.61 0.59
CA ASP A 59 -1.84 3.49 0.46
C ASP A 59 -2.51 3.17 1.81
N LEU A 60 -1.78 3.38 2.90
CA LEU A 60 -2.22 3.03 4.26
C LEU A 60 -2.74 4.26 5.02
N ILE A 61 -2.10 5.41 4.82
CA ILE A 61 -2.40 6.67 5.52
C ILE A 61 -2.70 7.71 4.44
N PRO A 62 -3.96 8.17 4.29
CA PRO A 62 -4.28 9.22 3.34
C PRO A 62 -3.40 10.45 3.51
N PHE A 63 -2.92 11.00 2.39
CA PHE A 63 -2.06 12.18 2.41
C PHE A 63 -2.74 13.35 3.16
N GLY A 64 -2.04 13.93 4.13
CA GLY A 64 -2.57 15.03 4.96
C GLY A 64 -3.40 14.60 6.17
N SER A 65 -3.54 13.30 6.44
CA SER A 65 -4.14 12.81 7.69
C SER A 65 -3.42 13.38 8.92
N SER A 66 -4.20 13.67 9.97
CA SER A 66 -3.66 14.03 11.28
C SER A 66 -2.91 12.87 11.93
N GLU A 67 -2.03 13.16 12.90
CA GLU A 67 -1.34 12.10 13.65
C GLU A 67 -2.31 11.13 14.35
N ALA A 68 -3.41 11.63 14.92
CA ALA A 68 -4.42 10.78 15.57
C ALA A 68 -5.10 9.82 14.57
N GLU A 69 -5.36 10.29 13.34
CA GLU A 69 -5.89 9.44 12.29
C GLU A 69 -4.87 8.41 11.81
N ARG A 70 -3.62 8.84 11.61
CA ARG A 70 -2.49 7.96 11.27
C ARG A 70 -2.33 6.85 12.30
N GLU A 71 -2.31 7.18 13.58
CA GLU A 71 -2.21 6.20 14.68
C GLU A 71 -3.36 5.19 14.63
N ARG A 72 -4.59 5.66 14.42
CA ARG A 72 -5.77 4.79 14.30
C ARG A 72 -5.65 3.82 13.12
N LEU A 73 -5.26 4.30 11.95
CA LEU A 73 -5.13 3.49 10.72
C LEU A 73 -4.02 2.46 10.85
N VAL A 74 -2.85 2.87 11.37
CA VAL A 74 -1.72 1.97 11.64
C VAL A 74 -2.11 0.91 12.68
N GLY A 75 -2.85 1.29 13.72
CA GLY A 75 -3.38 0.35 14.72
C GLY A 75 -4.24 -0.75 14.09
N ARG A 76 -5.25 -0.36 13.29
CA ARG A 76 -6.13 -1.30 12.58
C ARG A 76 -5.36 -2.25 11.67
N PHE A 77 -4.38 -1.74 10.93
CA PHE A 77 -3.57 -2.53 10.03
C PHE A 77 -2.67 -3.52 10.78
N LYS A 78 -2.02 -3.09 11.86
CA LYS A 78 -1.22 -3.98 12.73
C LYS A 78 -2.08 -5.08 13.37
N ASP A 79 -3.32 -4.77 13.74
CA ASP A 79 -4.25 -5.76 14.27
C ASP A 79 -4.59 -6.83 13.23
N ALA A 80 -4.85 -6.43 11.98
CA ALA A 80 -5.10 -7.36 10.88
C ALA A 80 -3.89 -8.26 10.59
N LEU A 81 -2.68 -7.70 10.55
CA LEU A 81 -1.44 -8.46 10.38
C LEU A 81 -1.24 -9.48 11.52
N ARG A 82 -1.54 -9.09 12.76
CA ARG A 82 -1.46 -10.00 13.92
C ARG A 82 -2.45 -11.15 13.84
N ARG A 83 -3.71 -10.88 13.45
CA ARG A 83 -4.75 -11.92 13.32
C ARG A 83 -4.43 -12.92 12.21
N THR A 84 -3.88 -12.44 11.09
CA THR A 84 -3.65 -13.26 9.89
C THR A 84 -2.27 -13.90 9.82
N GLY A 85 -1.28 -13.34 10.53
CA GLY A 85 0.11 -13.79 10.47
C GLY A 85 0.91 -13.26 9.26
N LEU A 86 0.28 -12.51 8.36
CA LEU A 86 0.93 -11.88 7.21
C LEU A 86 2.08 -10.96 7.65
N LYS A 87 3.13 -10.93 6.83
CA LYS A 87 4.30 -10.06 7.04
C LYS A 87 4.23 -8.79 6.21
N VAL A 88 5.07 -7.82 6.57
CA VAL A 88 5.37 -6.65 5.73
C VAL A 88 6.86 -6.67 5.39
N PRO A 89 7.26 -7.34 4.30
CA PRO A 89 8.68 -7.47 3.95
C PRO A 89 9.25 -6.25 3.22
N MET A 90 8.41 -5.32 2.75
CA MET A 90 8.82 -4.10 2.08
C MET A 90 7.79 -2.98 2.27
N ALA A 91 8.28 -1.75 2.36
CA ALA A 91 7.50 -0.53 2.24
C ALA A 91 8.24 0.46 1.33
N THR A 92 7.51 1.41 0.77
CA THR A 92 8.04 2.45 -0.13
C THR A 92 7.29 3.77 0.08
N THR A 93 7.67 4.82 -0.64
CA THR A 93 7.09 6.17 -0.51
C THR A 93 6.45 6.61 -1.81
N ASN A 94 5.21 7.09 -1.76
CA ASN A 94 4.56 7.69 -2.93
C ASN A 94 5.10 9.12 -3.14
N LEU A 95 6.02 9.25 -4.10
CA LEU A 95 6.61 10.51 -4.55
C LEU A 95 6.19 10.86 -5.99
N PHE A 96 4.99 10.46 -6.40
CA PHE A 96 4.54 10.59 -7.80
C PHE A 96 3.09 11.04 -7.97
N THR A 97 2.20 10.79 -6.99
CA THR A 97 0.76 11.04 -7.17
C THR A 97 0.39 12.50 -6.92
N HIS A 98 0.85 13.09 -5.81
CA HIS A 98 0.49 14.46 -5.46
C HIS A 98 1.13 15.45 -6.46
N PRO A 99 0.40 16.47 -6.96
CA PRO A 99 0.91 17.41 -7.99
C PRO A 99 2.19 18.17 -7.63
N VAL A 100 2.56 18.21 -6.34
CA VAL A 100 3.86 18.75 -5.89
C VAL A 100 5.05 18.01 -6.53
N PHE A 101 4.89 16.73 -6.85
CA PHE A 101 5.91 15.87 -7.46
C PHE A 101 5.82 15.79 -8.99
N LYS A 102 5.13 16.73 -9.64
CA LYS A 102 4.94 16.77 -11.11
C LYS A 102 6.24 16.79 -11.93
N ASP A 103 7.34 17.24 -11.33
CA ASP A 103 8.69 17.27 -11.91
C ASP A 103 9.64 16.29 -11.18
N GLY A 104 9.08 15.26 -10.54
CA GLY A 104 9.79 14.30 -9.69
C GLY A 104 9.90 14.73 -8.21
N GLY A 105 10.38 13.81 -7.38
CA GLY A 105 10.69 14.04 -5.96
C GLY A 105 12.13 14.51 -5.78
N PHE A 106 13.07 13.56 -5.72
CA PHE A 106 14.48 13.87 -5.45
C PHE A 106 15.20 14.65 -6.55
N THR A 107 14.69 14.63 -7.77
CA THR A 107 15.30 15.30 -8.93
C THR A 107 14.50 16.50 -9.42
N SER A 108 13.47 16.94 -8.68
CA SER A 108 12.74 18.16 -9.03
C SER A 108 13.68 19.33 -9.18
N ASN A 109 13.43 20.20 -10.16
CA ASN A 109 14.17 21.46 -10.30
C ASN A 109 13.97 22.35 -9.06
N ASP A 110 12.79 22.31 -8.45
CA ASP A 110 12.49 23.03 -7.22
C ASP A 110 13.19 22.37 -6.01
N ARG A 111 14.05 23.16 -5.35
CA ARG A 111 14.83 22.69 -4.19
C ARG A 111 13.95 22.33 -3.00
N ASP A 112 12.87 23.05 -2.78
CA ASP A 112 12.03 22.82 -1.61
C ASP A 112 11.19 21.54 -1.81
N VAL A 113 10.86 21.18 -3.05
CA VAL A 113 10.28 19.87 -3.38
C VAL A 113 11.26 18.73 -3.10
N ARG A 114 12.55 18.86 -3.47
CA ARG A 114 13.56 17.85 -3.12
C ARG A 114 13.69 17.66 -1.61
N ARG A 115 13.66 18.76 -0.85
CA ARG A 115 13.69 18.74 0.62
C ARG A 115 12.44 18.10 1.20
N PHE A 116 11.26 18.40 0.65
CA PHE A 116 10.01 17.78 1.06
C PHE A 116 10.01 16.27 0.80
N ALA A 117 10.48 15.83 -0.37
CA ALA A 117 10.60 14.41 -0.71
C ALA A 117 11.47 13.65 0.32
N LEU A 118 12.63 14.19 0.69
CA LEU A 118 13.52 13.60 1.72
C LEU A 118 12.89 13.52 3.12
N ARG A 119 11.90 14.38 3.42
CA ARG A 119 11.19 14.37 4.70
C ARG A 119 9.99 13.43 4.72
N LYS A 120 9.46 13.09 3.54
CA LYS A 120 8.34 12.14 3.39
C LYS A 120 8.82 10.69 3.44
N VAL A 121 10.06 10.43 3.00
CA VAL A 121 10.71 9.10 3.02
C VAL A 121 11.14 8.69 4.41
#